data_AF-A0A1X0RR44-F1
#
_entry.id   AF-A0A1X0RR44-F1
#
_cell.length_a   1.000
_cell.length_b   1.000
_cell.length_c   1.000
_cell.angle_alpha   90.00
_cell.angle_beta   90.00
_cell.angle_gamma   90.00
#
_symmetry.space_group_name_H-M   'P 1'
#
loop_
_entity.id
_entity.type
_entity.pdbx_description
1 polymer ?
#
loop_
_entity_poly.entity_id
_entity_poly.type
_entity_poly.pdbx_seq_one_letter_code
_entity_poly.pdbx_strand_id
1 'polypeptide(L)'
;LGHVDSGKSTLMGHFLYDLGQVNEKTMRKFERESQKIGKGSFAFAWVLDETDEERDRGITMDIATNYFETNNRQITLLDAPGHRDFIPNMISGTAQADAAILVAPAIGFESGFEAGGQTKEHAVLARSLGVQQLIVAVNKLDLVDWSQERFEEIRFKLNAYLLQIGFKKNNISYVPVSGLTGENLVKKSQLPELTSWYHGPTLMEEIDRFEPP
;
A
#
# COMPACT_ATOMS: atom_id res chain seq x y z
N LEU A 1 0.39 3.19 4.74
CA LEU A 1 -0.23 2.78 6.03
C LEU A 1 -0.86 1.39 5.91
N GLY A 2 -0.98 0.65 7.01
CA GLY A 2 -1.72 -0.64 7.06
C GLY A 2 -1.11 -1.65 8.02
N HIS A 3 -1.75 -2.81 8.17
CA HIS A 3 -1.26 -3.94 8.98
C HIS A 3 0.13 -4.44 8.52
N VAL A 4 0.89 -5.11 9.39
CA VAL A 4 2.22 -5.68 9.05
C VAL A 4 2.16 -6.51 7.77
N ASP A 5 1.22 -7.46 7.71
CA ASP A 5 1.10 -8.41 6.60
C ASP A 5 0.26 -7.88 5.42
N SER A 6 -0.04 -6.58 5.37
CA SER A 6 -0.82 -6.02 4.25
C SER A 6 -0.01 -5.89 2.96
N GLY A 7 1.32 -6.05 3.02
CA GLY A 7 2.21 -5.98 1.87
C GLY A 7 2.50 -4.55 1.39
N LYS A 8 2.61 -3.59 2.32
CA LYS A 8 2.90 -2.16 2.04
C LYS A 8 4.17 -2.00 1.20
N SER A 9 5.30 -2.48 1.71
CA SER A 9 6.62 -2.30 1.10
C SER A 9 6.76 -3.11 -0.19
N THR A 10 6.13 -4.29 -0.26
CA THR A 10 6.03 -5.06 -1.51
C THR A 10 5.26 -4.28 -2.58
N LEU A 11 4.09 -3.73 -2.23
CA LEU A 11 3.25 -2.95 -3.13
C LEU A 11 3.99 -1.71 -3.65
N MET A 12 4.61 -0.96 -2.74
CA MET A 12 5.34 0.26 -3.08
C MET A 12 6.64 -0.02 -3.84
N GLY A 13 7.38 -1.06 -3.49
CA GLY A 13 8.58 -1.46 -4.23
C GLY A 13 8.28 -1.91 -5.66
N HIS A 14 7.20 -2.67 -5.87
CA HIS A 14 6.74 -3.03 -7.22
C HIS A 14 6.28 -1.79 -7.99
N PHE A 15 5.53 -0.90 -7.34
CA PHE A 15 5.11 0.36 -7.93
C PHE A 15 6.30 1.21 -8.43
N LEU A 16 7.36 1.34 -7.62
CA LEU A 16 8.59 2.04 -8.02
C LEU A 16 9.35 1.33 -9.15
N TYR A 17 9.35 0.00 -9.15
CA TYR A 17 9.91 -0.78 -10.25
C TYR A 17 9.16 -0.54 -11.57
N ASP A 18 7.83 -0.56 -11.55
CA ASP A 18 6.98 -0.32 -12.73
C ASP A 18 7.13 1.10 -13.28
N LEU A 19 7.41 2.07 -12.41
CA LEU A 19 7.73 3.45 -12.80
C LEU A 19 9.16 3.62 -13.35
N GLY A 20 9.97 2.56 -13.35
CA GLY A 20 11.35 2.60 -13.81
C GLY A 20 12.31 3.30 -12.85
N GLN A 21 11.91 3.56 -11.61
CA GLN A 21 12.79 4.13 -10.58
C GLN A 21 13.84 3.12 -10.11
N VAL A 22 13.56 1.82 -10.27
CA VAL A 22 14.49 0.74 -9.95
C VAL A 22 14.91 0.01 -11.21
N ASN A 23 16.22 -0.01 -11.47
CA ASN A 23 16.78 -0.72 -12.61
C ASN A 23 16.56 -2.24 -12.51
N GLU A 24 16.26 -2.88 -13.64
CA GLU A 24 16.05 -4.33 -13.73
C GLU A 24 17.24 -5.14 -13.18
N LYS A 25 18.47 -4.65 -13.38
CA LYS A 25 19.68 -5.28 -12.83
C LYS A 25 19.68 -5.30 -11.30
N THR A 26 19.20 -4.22 -10.67
CA THR A 26 19.09 -4.11 -9.22
C THR A 26 18.00 -5.03 -8.70
N MET A 27 16.83 -5.06 -9.36
CA MET A 27 15.75 -5.99 -8.99
C MET A 27 16.18 -7.45 -9.10
N ARG A 28 16.84 -7.86 -10.18
CA ARG A 28 17.38 -9.23 -10.33
C ARG A 28 18.41 -9.58 -9.26
N LYS A 29 19.16 -8.58 -8.74
CA LYS A 29 20.07 -8.78 -7.61
C LYS A 29 19.26 -9.07 -6.35
N PHE A 30 18.26 -8.24 -6.04
CA PHE A 30 17.39 -8.44 -4.88
C PHE A 30 16.62 -9.76 -4.92
N GLU A 31 16.10 -10.17 -6.08
CA GLU A 31 15.47 -11.49 -6.24
C GLU A 31 16.43 -12.64 -5.90
N ARG A 32 17.67 -12.58 -6.38
CA ARG A 32 18.67 -13.62 -6.10
C ARG A 32 19.06 -13.66 -4.63
N GLU A 33 19.23 -12.50 -4.00
CA GLU A 33 19.64 -12.39 -2.61
C GLU A 33 18.49 -12.78 -1.66
N SER A 34 17.27 -12.32 -1.93
CA SER A 34 16.08 -12.69 -1.17
C SER A 34 15.76 -14.19 -1.29
N GLN A 35 15.94 -14.79 -2.47
CA GLN A 35 15.76 -16.22 -2.67
C GLN A 35 16.79 -17.06 -1.89
N LYS A 36 18.05 -16.61 -1.80
CA LYS A 36 19.10 -17.31 -1.02
C LYS A 36 18.77 -17.40 0.46
N ILE A 37 18.07 -16.41 1.01
CA ILE A 37 17.66 -16.40 2.42
C ILE A 37 16.24 -16.97 2.63
N GLY A 38 15.63 -17.58 1.61
CA GLY A 38 14.30 -18.19 1.69
C GLY A 38 13.13 -17.20 1.66
N LYS A 39 13.38 -15.93 1.31
CA LYS A 39 12.40 -14.84 1.26
C LYS A 39 12.19 -14.31 -0.16
N GLY A 40 12.15 -15.19 -1.16
CA GLY A 40 12.08 -14.80 -2.58
C GLY A 40 10.93 -13.84 -2.94
N SER A 41 9.78 -13.97 -2.28
CA SER A 41 8.61 -13.09 -2.45
C SER A 41 8.78 -11.65 -1.95
N PHE A 42 9.87 -11.35 -1.22
CA PHE A 42 10.14 -10.03 -0.64
C PHE A 42 11.08 -9.17 -1.49
N ALA A 43 11.46 -9.61 -2.70
CA ALA A 43 12.39 -8.86 -3.56
C ALA A 43 11.97 -7.41 -3.79
N PHE A 44 10.66 -7.15 -3.93
CA PHE A 44 10.13 -5.79 -4.04
C PHE A 44 10.22 -4.99 -2.74
N ALA A 45 10.01 -5.62 -1.58
CA ALA A 45 10.11 -4.91 -0.30
C ALA A 45 11.53 -4.37 -0.05
N TRP A 46 12.55 -5.08 -0.54
CA TRP A 46 13.97 -4.69 -0.42
C TRP A 46 14.35 -3.43 -1.21
N VAL A 47 13.46 -2.95 -2.08
CA VAL A 47 13.60 -1.61 -2.70
C VAL A 47 13.53 -0.53 -1.63
N LEU A 48 12.75 -0.75 -0.56
CA LEU A 48 12.49 0.20 0.51
C LEU A 48 13.20 -0.19 1.81
N ASP A 49 13.31 -1.48 2.09
CA ASP A 49 14.04 -2.01 3.24
C ASP A 49 15.55 -1.95 2.97
N GLU A 50 16.18 -0.86 3.39
CA GLU A 50 17.60 -0.60 3.16
C GLU A 50 18.51 -1.33 4.16
N THR A 51 18.05 -1.50 5.40
CA THR A 51 18.87 -2.04 6.48
C THR A 51 18.90 -3.57 6.48
N ASP A 52 20.02 -4.16 6.90
CA ASP A 52 20.14 -5.61 7.02
C ASP A 52 19.16 -6.18 8.07
N GLU A 53 18.88 -5.41 9.13
CA GLU A 53 17.92 -5.80 10.17
C GLU A 53 16.48 -5.89 9.64
N GLU A 54 16.06 -4.95 8.78
CA GLU A 54 14.74 -4.98 8.13
C GLU A 54 14.61 -6.18 7.20
N ARG A 55 15.66 -6.48 6.41
CA ARG A 55 15.70 -7.64 5.50
C ARG A 55 15.65 -8.96 6.25
N ASP A 56 16.42 -9.07 7.33
CA ASP A 56 16.49 -10.26 8.17
C ASP A 56 15.18 -10.52 8.91
N ARG A 57 14.53 -9.47 9.44
CA ARG A 57 13.22 -9.61 10.11
C ARG A 57 12.04 -9.64 9.15
N GLY A 58 12.18 -9.09 7.94
CA GLY A 58 11.10 -8.94 6.97
C GLY A 58 10.03 -7.93 7.40
N ILE A 59 10.41 -6.95 8.23
CA ILE A 59 9.54 -5.88 8.69
C ILE A 59 10.26 -4.54 8.52
N THR A 60 9.55 -3.55 8.00
CA THR A 60 10.02 -2.16 7.95
C THR A 60 10.03 -1.59 9.36
N MET A 61 11.15 -0.98 9.76
CA MET A 61 11.37 -0.40 11.09
C MET A 61 11.45 1.12 11.02
N ASP A 62 12.14 1.65 10.01
CA ASP A 62 12.29 3.09 9.79
C ASP A 62 11.50 3.58 8.57
N ILE A 63 11.41 4.90 8.43
CA ILE A 63 10.67 5.50 7.32
C ILE A 63 11.60 5.60 6.12
N ALA A 64 11.28 4.86 5.06
CA ALA A 64 11.94 5.03 3.78
C ALA A 64 11.31 6.18 3.00
N THR A 65 12.14 7.11 2.52
CA THR A 65 11.71 8.24 1.68
C THR A 65 12.14 7.99 0.24
N ASN A 66 11.18 7.98 -0.67
CA ASN A 66 11.43 7.85 -2.11
C ASN A 66 10.67 8.93 -2.87
N TYR A 67 11.07 9.15 -4.12
CA TYR A 67 10.46 10.17 -4.97
C TYR A 67 10.07 9.54 -6.30
N PHE A 68 8.94 9.98 -6.85
CA PHE A 68 8.57 9.67 -8.21
C PHE A 68 7.79 10.84 -8.83
N GLU A 69 7.75 10.87 -10.15
CA GLU A 69 7.04 11.89 -10.90
C GLU A 69 5.80 11.26 -11.55
N THR A 70 4.67 11.94 -11.40
CA THR A 70 3.49 11.75 -12.25
C THR A 70 3.57 12.70 -13.43
N ASN A 71 2.61 12.60 -14.35
CA ASN A 71 2.52 13.55 -15.48
C ASN A 71 2.36 15.01 -15.02
N ASN A 72 1.81 15.22 -13.83
CA ASN A 72 1.42 16.54 -13.36
C ASN A 72 2.25 17.02 -12.16
N ARG A 73 2.91 16.11 -11.40
CA ARG A 73 3.45 16.42 -10.07
C ARG A 73 4.64 15.55 -9.69
N GLN A 74 5.48 16.08 -8.80
CA GLN A 74 6.47 15.30 -8.09
C GLN A 74 5.88 14.86 -6.74
N ILE A 75 5.93 13.55 -6.46
CA ILE A 75 5.39 12.96 -5.25
C ILE A 75 6.53 12.42 -4.40
N THR A 76 6.50 12.76 -3.10
CA THR A 76 7.37 12.15 -2.09
C THR A 76 6.60 11.01 -1.43
N LEU A 77 7.13 9.80 -1.55
CA LEU A 77 6.60 8.61 -0.92
C LEU A 77 7.29 8.38 0.42
N LEU A 78 6.50 8.22 1.47
CA LEU A 78 6.96 7.83 2.80
C LEU A 78 6.43 6.43 3.10
N ASP A 79 7.29 5.41 3.06
CA ASP A 79 6.92 4.07 3.51
C ASP A 79 7.05 4.01 5.03
N ALA A 80 5.93 3.76 5.69
CA ALA A 80 5.83 3.81 7.14
C ALA A 80 5.69 2.39 7.72
N PRO A 81 6.32 2.12 8.88
CA PRO A 81 6.32 0.80 9.47
C PRO A 81 4.91 0.36 9.88
N GLY A 82 4.65 -0.94 9.76
CA GLY A 82 3.35 -1.53 10.09
C GLY A 82 3.25 -2.08 11.50
N HIS A 83 4.37 -2.30 12.19
CA HIS A 83 4.42 -2.98 13.48
C HIS A 83 4.08 -2.03 14.64
N ARG A 84 3.45 -2.55 15.70
CA ARG A 84 3.01 -1.73 16.84
C ARG A 84 4.17 -1.03 17.56
N ASP A 85 5.32 -1.70 17.65
CA ASP A 85 6.50 -1.16 18.30
C ASP A 85 7.07 0.08 17.59
N PHE A 86 6.72 0.28 16.31
CA PHE A 86 7.21 1.38 15.47
C PHE A 86 6.12 2.42 15.15
N ILE A 87 5.02 2.46 15.92
CA ILE A 87 3.99 3.50 15.79
C ILE A 87 4.57 4.93 15.89
N PRO A 88 5.55 5.24 16.76
CA PRO A 88 6.16 6.58 16.80
C PRO A 88 6.80 7.00 15.46
N ASN A 89 7.44 6.05 14.77
CA ASN A 89 8.02 6.28 13.45
C ASN A 89 6.89 6.54 12.43
N MET A 90 5.84 5.72 12.43
CA MET A 90 4.68 5.93 11.55
C MET A 90 4.01 7.30 11.76
N ILE A 91 3.88 7.77 13.01
CA ILE A 91 3.35 9.10 13.34
C ILE A 91 4.23 10.19 12.71
N SER A 92 5.55 10.07 12.84
CA SER A 92 6.50 11.05 12.31
C SER A 92 6.42 11.17 10.79
N GLY A 93 6.21 10.07 10.07
CA GLY A 93 6.04 10.06 8.62
C GLY A 93 4.68 10.60 8.20
N THR A 94 3.62 10.18 8.89
CA THR A 94 2.25 10.62 8.58
C THR A 94 2.03 12.10 8.86
N ALA A 95 2.73 12.66 9.85
CA ALA A 95 2.69 14.10 10.16
C ALA A 95 3.28 14.99 9.05
N GLN A 96 4.06 14.40 8.12
CA GLN A 96 4.65 15.11 6.98
C GLN A 96 3.85 14.91 5.68
N ALA A 97 2.79 14.10 5.70
CA ALA A 97 2.07 13.69 4.49
C ALA A 97 0.72 14.42 4.35
N ASP A 98 0.44 14.92 3.15
CA ASP A 98 -0.84 15.58 2.82
C ASP A 98 -1.97 14.58 2.53
N ALA A 99 -1.60 13.41 2.00
CA ALA A 99 -2.48 12.33 1.61
C ALA A 99 -1.89 10.98 2.05
N ALA A 100 -2.72 9.94 2.15
CA ALA A 100 -2.26 8.62 2.55
C ALA A 100 -2.79 7.50 1.66
N ILE A 101 -2.01 6.43 1.57
CA ILE A 101 -2.42 5.14 1.00
C ILE A 101 -2.57 4.15 2.16
N LEU A 102 -3.78 3.63 2.34
CA LEU A 102 -4.10 2.57 3.28
C LEU A 102 -4.14 1.24 2.55
N VAL A 103 -3.19 0.36 2.84
CA VAL A 103 -3.10 -0.97 2.24
C VAL A 103 -3.86 -1.96 3.11
N ALA A 104 -4.93 -2.53 2.57
CA ALA A 104 -5.78 -3.53 3.21
C ALA A 104 -5.64 -4.86 2.47
N PRO A 105 -5.21 -5.96 3.11
CA PRO A 105 -5.05 -7.23 2.42
C PRO A 105 -6.41 -7.93 2.27
N ALA A 106 -6.64 -8.57 1.12
CA ALA A 106 -7.85 -9.34 0.86
C ALA A 106 -7.93 -10.59 1.74
N ILE A 107 -6.78 -11.23 1.96
CA ILE A 107 -6.58 -12.34 2.91
C ILE A 107 -6.08 -11.78 4.23
N GLY A 108 -6.69 -12.19 5.35
CA GLY A 108 -6.31 -11.68 6.67
C GLY A 108 -6.76 -10.24 6.92
N PHE A 109 -7.77 -9.76 6.18
CA PHE A 109 -8.38 -8.45 6.42
C PHE A 109 -8.86 -8.32 7.87
N GLU A 110 -9.48 -9.38 8.39
CA GLU A 110 -10.11 -9.45 9.70
C GLU A 110 -9.11 -9.16 10.81
N SER A 111 -7.90 -9.74 10.78
CA SER A 111 -6.89 -9.51 11.83
C SER A 111 -6.43 -8.05 11.90
N GLY A 112 -6.39 -7.36 10.75
CA GLY A 112 -6.07 -5.94 10.68
C GLY A 112 -7.25 -5.03 11.06
N PHE A 113 -8.50 -5.51 10.93
CA PHE A 113 -9.72 -4.72 11.10
C PHE A 113 -10.48 -5.01 12.42
N GLU A 114 -10.11 -6.04 13.16
CA GLU A 114 -10.69 -6.33 14.48
C GLU A 114 -10.34 -5.26 15.53
N ALA A 115 -10.93 -5.39 16.73
CA ALA A 115 -10.67 -4.47 17.83
C ALA A 115 -9.18 -4.51 18.21
N GLY A 116 -8.50 -3.36 18.11
CA GLY A 116 -7.05 -3.26 18.29
C GLY A 116 -6.23 -3.58 17.02
N GLY A 117 -6.87 -3.81 15.88
CA GLY A 117 -6.18 -4.02 14.60
C GLY A 117 -5.41 -2.77 14.14
N GLN A 118 -4.19 -2.97 13.64
CA GLN A 118 -3.29 -1.88 13.21
C GLN A 118 -3.87 -1.05 12.06
N THR A 119 -4.67 -1.63 11.17
CA THR A 119 -5.27 -0.90 10.05
C THR A 119 -6.22 0.19 10.55
N LYS A 120 -7.01 -0.11 11.59
CA LYS A 120 -7.91 0.85 12.24
C LYS A 120 -7.14 1.94 12.98
N GLU A 121 -6.13 1.53 13.76
CA GLU A 121 -5.27 2.44 14.51
C GLU A 121 -4.54 3.44 13.59
N HIS A 122 -3.93 2.95 12.50
CA HIS A 122 -3.26 3.80 11.53
C HIS A 122 -4.21 4.76 10.82
N ALA A 123 -5.44 4.35 10.51
CA ALA A 123 -6.42 5.24 9.89
C ALA A 123 -6.86 6.37 10.82
N VAL A 124 -7.04 6.09 12.12
CA VAL A 124 -7.35 7.11 13.13
C VAL A 124 -6.19 8.08 13.31
N LEU A 125 -4.96 7.58 13.36
CA LEU A 125 -3.76 8.41 13.48
C LEU A 125 -3.60 9.32 12.27
N ALA A 126 -3.75 8.79 11.05
CA ALA A 126 -3.70 9.59 9.83
C ALA A 126 -4.74 10.71 9.83
N ARG A 127 -5.98 10.40 10.20
CA ARG A 127 -7.03 11.43 10.29
C ARG A 127 -6.70 12.49 11.32
N SER A 128 -6.18 12.09 12.48
CA SER A 128 -5.83 12.98 13.58
C SER A 128 -4.64 13.90 13.25
N LEU A 129 -3.74 13.43 12.39
CA LEU A 129 -2.57 14.18 11.91
C LEU A 129 -2.90 15.11 10.72
N GLY A 130 -4.16 15.17 10.29
CA GLY A 130 -4.62 16.14 9.30
C GLY A 130 -4.81 15.59 7.89
N VAL A 131 -4.50 14.31 7.64
CA VAL A 131 -4.71 13.68 6.33
C VAL A 131 -6.20 13.73 5.98
N GLN A 132 -6.52 14.35 4.85
CA GLN A 132 -7.90 14.51 4.38
C GLN A 132 -8.26 13.59 3.22
N GLN A 133 -7.27 13.17 2.43
CA GLN A 133 -7.43 12.35 1.23
C GLN A 133 -6.77 11.00 1.43
N LEU A 134 -7.52 9.93 1.14
CA LEU A 134 -7.13 8.56 1.44
C LEU A 134 -7.45 7.64 0.27
N ILE A 135 -6.44 6.97 -0.27
CA ILE A 135 -6.66 5.84 -1.18
C ILE A 135 -6.58 4.55 -0.38
N VAL A 136 -7.59 3.69 -0.52
CA VAL A 136 -7.58 2.34 0.03
C VAL A 136 -7.16 1.36 -1.07
N ALA A 137 -5.95 0.83 -0.96
CA ALA A 137 -5.43 -0.21 -1.84
C ALA A 137 -5.81 -1.58 -1.27
N VAL A 138 -6.78 -2.26 -1.89
CA VAL A 138 -7.16 -3.62 -1.51
C VAL A 138 -6.20 -4.60 -2.17
N ASN A 139 -5.19 -5.02 -1.42
CA ASN A 139 -4.04 -5.78 -1.90
C ASN A 139 -4.26 -7.30 -1.78
N LYS A 140 -3.41 -8.09 -2.43
CA LYS A 140 -3.45 -9.57 -2.41
C LYS A 140 -4.74 -10.17 -2.98
N LEU A 141 -5.40 -9.47 -3.91
CA LEU A 141 -6.62 -9.98 -4.55
C LEU A 141 -6.35 -11.18 -5.48
N ASP A 142 -5.11 -11.33 -5.94
CA ASP A 142 -4.63 -12.51 -6.68
C ASP A 142 -4.79 -13.80 -5.88
N LEU A 143 -4.79 -13.75 -4.55
CA LEU A 143 -4.96 -14.92 -3.69
C LEU A 143 -6.43 -15.30 -3.44
N VAL A 144 -7.36 -14.48 -3.90
CA VAL A 144 -8.82 -14.72 -3.81
C VAL A 144 -9.48 -14.64 -5.18
N ASP A 145 -8.73 -15.04 -6.21
CA ASP A 145 -9.18 -15.14 -7.61
C ASP A 145 -9.90 -13.88 -8.10
N TRP A 146 -9.40 -12.69 -7.70
CA TRP A 146 -9.96 -11.40 -8.07
C TRP A 146 -11.46 -11.25 -7.76
N SER A 147 -11.93 -11.89 -6.68
CA SER A 147 -13.34 -11.90 -6.28
C SER A 147 -13.89 -10.48 -6.03
N GLN A 148 -14.86 -10.09 -6.86
CA GLN A 148 -15.62 -8.84 -6.68
C GLN A 148 -16.32 -8.80 -5.32
N GLU A 149 -16.92 -9.92 -4.90
CA GLU A 149 -17.65 -10.01 -3.64
C GLU A 149 -16.74 -9.70 -2.44
N ARG A 150 -15.53 -10.28 -2.44
CA ARG A 150 -14.55 -10.03 -1.37
C ARG A 150 -14.07 -8.57 -1.36
N PHE A 151 -13.81 -7.99 -2.53
CA PHE A 151 -13.46 -6.57 -2.64
C PHE A 151 -14.56 -5.66 -2.09
N GLU A 152 -15.81 -5.94 -2.47
CA GLU A 152 -16.99 -5.17 -2.05
C GLU A 152 -17.26 -5.29 -0.54
N GLU A 153 -17.06 -6.47 0.04
CA GLU A 153 -17.15 -6.69 1.49
C GLU A 153 -16.14 -5.81 2.25
N ILE A 154 -14.87 -5.84 1.82
CA ILE A 154 -13.79 -5.04 2.42
C ILE A 154 -14.08 -3.55 2.26
N ARG A 155 -14.47 -3.13 1.05
CA ARG A 155 -14.86 -1.75 0.76
C ARG A 155 -15.97 -1.30 1.69
N PHE A 156 -17.03 -2.08 1.84
CA PHE A 156 -18.17 -1.72 2.68
C PHE A 156 -17.77 -1.55 4.15
N LYS A 157 -17.03 -2.53 4.71
CA LYS A 157 -16.57 -2.49 6.11
C LYS A 157 -15.62 -1.32 6.37
N LEU A 158 -14.62 -1.12 5.51
CA LEU A 158 -13.69 0.01 5.64
C LEU A 158 -14.39 1.35 5.46
N ASN A 159 -15.29 1.46 4.48
CA ASN A 159 -15.99 2.71 4.23
C ASN A 159 -16.83 3.15 5.43
N ALA A 160 -17.57 2.23 6.05
CA ALA A 160 -18.33 2.53 7.27
C ALA A 160 -17.42 3.07 8.39
N TYR A 161 -16.26 2.44 8.58
CA TYR A 161 -15.30 2.85 9.60
C TYR A 161 -14.61 4.19 9.28
N LEU A 162 -14.17 4.40 8.05
CA LEU A 162 -13.48 5.62 7.62
C LEU A 162 -14.41 6.85 7.72
N LEU A 163 -15.68 6.69 7.38
CA LEU A 163 -16.69 7.73 7.60
C LEU A 163 -16.92 7.99 9.10
N GLN A 164 -16.96 6.95 9.93
CA GLN A 164 -17.13 7.09 11.38
C GLN A 164 -15.99 7.90 12.03
N ILE A 165 -14.74 7.69 11.60
CA ILE A 165 -13.58 8.43 12.13
C ILE A 165 -13.44 9.84 11.51
N GLY A 166 -14.26 10.20 10.53
CA GLY A 166 -14.38 11.57 10.02
C GLY A 166 -13.71 11.86 8.68
N PHE A 167 -13.36 10.84 7.87
CA PHE A 167 -13.04 11.05 6.46
C PHE A 167 -14.32 11.38 5.67
N LYS A 168 -14.21 12.20 4.62
CA LYS A 168 -15.32 12.51 3.72
C LYS A 168 -15.40 11.46 2.63
N LYS A 169 -16.63 11.04 2.28
CA LYS A 169 -16.87 10.04 1.21
C LYS A 169 -16.17 10.37 -0.11
N ASN A 170 -16.15 11.64 -0.50
CA ASN A 170 -15.55 12.08 -1.76
C ASN A 170 -14.01 12.07 -1.75
N ASN A 171 -13.40 11.96 -0.57
CA ASN A 171 -11.95 11.97 -0.40
C ASN A 171 -11.40 10.56 -0.14
N ILE A 172 -12.24 9.53 -0.27
CA ILE A 172 -11.85 8.13 -0.13
C ILE A 172 -12.07 7.44 -1.46
N SER A 173 -11.03 6.82 -2.01
CA SER A 173 -11.14 5.95 -3.17
C SER A 173 -10.64 4.54 -2.85
N TYR A 174 -11.06 3.57 -3.66
CA TYR A 174 -10.74 2.15 -3.47
C TYR A 174 -10.21 1.58 -4.77
N VAL A 175 -9.03 0.96 -4.70
CA VAL A 175 -8.37 0.36 -5.85
C VAL A 175 -8.06 -1.10 -5.53
N PRO A 176 -8.58 -2.07 -6.31
CA PRO A 176 -8.18 -3.46 -6.23
C PRO A 176 -6.80 -3.62 -6.86
N VAL A 177 -5.83 -4.13 -6.09
CA VAL A 177 -4.44 -4.25 -6.52
C VAL A 177 -3.82 -5.58 -6.13
N SER A 178 -2.69 -5.91 -6.75
CA SER A 178 -1.75 -6.89 -6.22
C SER A 178 -0.33 -6.36 -6.31
N GLY A 179 0.31 -6.21 -5.15
CA GLY A 179 1.72 -5.84 -5.06
C GLY A 179 2.67 -6.93 -5.54
N LEU A 180 2.22 -8.18 -5.68
CA LEU A 180 3.06 -9.25 -6.18
C LEU A 180 3.00 -9.35 -7.71
N THR A 181 1.80 -9.29 -8.30
CA THR A 181 1.63 -9.43 -9.75
C THR A 181 1.70 -8.10 -10.51
N GLY A 182 1.59 -6.96 -9.83
CA GLY A 182 1.69 -5.62 -10.45
C GLY A 182 0.37 -5.08 -11.00
N GLU A 183 -0.74 -5.79 -10.77
CA GLU A 183 -2.04 -5.44 -11.34
C GLU A 183 -2.63 -4.17 -10.70
N ASN A 184 -3.11 -3.26 -11.55
CA ASN A 184 -3.66 -1.94 -11.21
C ASN A 184 -2.71 -1.01 -10.43
N LEU A 185 -1.39 -1.24 -10.50
CA LEU A 185 -0.40 -0.34 -9.91
C LEU A 185 -0.19 0.91 -10.78
N VAL A 186 0.61 0.75 -11.85
CA VAL A 186 0.85 1.81 -12.84
C VAL A 186 -0.03 1.61 -14.06
N LYS A 187 -0.14 0.37 -14.54
CA LYS A 187 -0.92 -0.01 -15.72
C LYS A 187 -2.25 -0.65 -15.30
N LYS A 188 -3.27 -0.45 -16.12
CA LYS A 188 -4.56 -1.13 -15.95
C LYS A 188 -4.39 -2.62 -16.18
N SER A 189 -5.08 -3.41 -15.37
CA SER A 189 -5.09 -4.86 -15.54
C SER A 189 -5.65 -5.27 -16.90
N GLN A 190 -5.10 -6.35 -17.44
CA GLN A 190 -5.64 -7.04 -18.62
C GLN A 190 -6.32 -8.36 -18.26
N LEU A 191 -6.36 -8.71 -16.97
CA LEU A 191 -6.97 -9.94 -16.49
C LEU A 191 -8.49 -9.87 -16.69
N PRO A 192 -9.11 -10.81 -17.44
CA PRO A 192 -10.55 -10.82 -17.66
C PRO A 192 -11.34 -10.83 -16.34
N GLU A 193 -10.83 -11.57 -15.36
CA GLU A 193 -11.43 -11.71 -14.03
C GLU A 193 -11.60 -10.36 -13.32
N LEU A 194 -10.56 -9.51 -13.34
CA LEU A 194 -10.61 -8.19 -12.73
C LEU A 194 -11.34 -7.16 -13.61
N THR A 195 -11.04 -7.15 -14.92
CA THR A 195 -11.63 -6.21 -15.88
C THR A 195 -13.12 -6.44 -16.12
N SER A 196 -13.67 -7.60 -15.76
CA SER A 196 -15.10 -7.90 -15.87
C SER A 196 -15.98 -7.06 -14.94
N TRP A 197 -15.44 -6.57 -13.82
CA TRP A 197 -16.19 -5.82 -12.82
C TRP A 197 -15.52 -4.51 -12.37
N TYR A 198 -14.20 -4.39 -12.49
CA TYR A 198 -13.48 -3.16 -12.18
C TYR A 198 -13.13 -2.36 -13.43
N HIS A 199 -13.77 -1.21 -13.58
CA HIS A 199 -13.49 -0.24 -14.66
C HIS A 199 -12.89 1.06 -14.12
N GLY A 200 -12.45 1.03 -12.86
CA GLY A 200 -11.88 2.18 -12.19
C GLY A 200 -10.46 2.52 -12.65
N PRO A 201 -9.89 3.57 -12.04
CA PRO A 201 -8.53 4.00 -12.26
C PRO A 201 -7.48 3.09 -11.61
N THR A 202 -6.23 3.19 -12.06
CA THR A 202 -5.09 2.54 -11.38
C THR A 202 -4.71 3.28 -10.10
N LEU A 203 -3.83 2.68 -9.29
CA LEU A 203 -3.28 3.34 -8.12
C LEU A 203 -2.52 4.62 -8.50
N MET A 204 -1.72 4.59 -9.57
CA MET A 204 -1.04 5.77 -10.10
C MET A 204 -2.01 6.87 -10.52
N GLU A 205 -3.07 6.52 -11.25
CA GLU A 205 -4.09 7.47 -11.69
C GLU A 205 -4.84 8.10 -10.49
N GLU A 206 -5.07 7.35 -9.41
CA GLU A 206 -5.69 7.88 -8.18
C GLU A 206 -4.74 8.77 -7.38
N ILE A 207 -3.45 8.43 -7.32
CA ILE A 207 -2.44 9.29 -6.68
C ILE A 207 -2.36 10.65 -7.39
N ASP A 208 -2.38 10.66 -8.72
CA ASP A 208 -2.33 11.88 -9.52
C ASP A 208 -3.59 12.76 -9.36
N ARG A 209 -4.71 12.17 -8.93
CA ARG A 209 -5.98 12.86 -8.66
C ARG A 209 -6.07 13.51 -7.31
N PHE A 210 -5.14 13.27 -6.38
CA PHE A 210 -5.14 13.99 -5.12
C PHE A 210 -5.19 15.49 -5.38
N GLU A 211 -5.98 16.23 -4.63
CA GLU A 211 -5.99 17.70 -4.69
C GLU A 211 -4.77 18.22 -3.90
N PRO A 212 -3.97 19.16 -4.42
CA PRO A 212 -2.97 19.83 -3.60
C PRO A 212 -3.66 20.54 -2.42
N PRO A 213 -3.05 20.53 -1.22
CA PRO A 213 -3.58 21.26 -0.07
C PRO A 213 -3.60 22.79 -0.27
#